data_AF-A0A2L2YJL1-F1
#
_entry.id   AF-A0A2L2YJL1-F1
#
_cell.length_a   1.000
_cell.length_b   1.000
_cell.length_c   1.000
_cell.angle_alpha   90.00
_cell.angle_beta   90.00
_cell.angle_gamma   90.00
#
_symmetry.space_group_name_H-M   'P 1'
#
loop_
_entity.id
_entity.type
_entity.pdbx_description
1 polymer ?
#
loop_
_entity_poly.entity_id
_entity_poly.type
_entity_poly.pdbx_seq_one_letter_code
_entity_poly.pdbx_strand_id
1 'polypeptide(L)' 'VSLVINYDLPTNRENYIHRIGRGGRFGRKGVAINFITEDEKRSLRDIEQLYNTQIEEMPINVADLI' A
#
# COMPACT_ATOMS: atom_id res chain seq x y z
N VAL A 1 -4.03 -14.24 3.93
CA VAL A 1 -3.28 -13.42 2.96
C VAL A 1 -2.33 -12.54 3.74
N SER A 2 -1.03 -12.66 3.51
CA SER A 2 0.02 -11.87 4.16
C SER A 2 0.53 -10.73 3.29
N LEU A 3 0.39 -10.83 1.97
CA LEU A 3 0.85 -9.85 0.99
C LEU A 3 -0.29 -9.43 0.06
N VAL A 4 -0.44 -8.13 -0.16
CA VAL A 4 -1.31 -7.54 -1.18
C VAL A 4 -0.45 -6.74 -2.14
N ILE A 5 -0.63 -6.97 -3.44
CA ILE A 5 0.07 -6.19 -4.47
C ILE A 5 -0.96 -5.36 -5.22
N ASN A 6 -0.79 -4.05 -5.20
CA ASN A 6 -1.53 -3.12 -6.03
C ASN A 6 -0.71 -2.86 -7.30
N TYR A 7 -1.06 -3.58 -8.37
CA TYR A 7 -0.41 -3.41 -9.68
C TYR A 7 -0.66 -2.01 -10.26
N ASP A 8 -1.88 -1.51 -10.09
CA ASP A 8 -2.25 -0.11 -10.35
C ASP A 8 -2.79 0.51 -9.07
N LEU A 9 -2.52 1.81 -8.87
CA LEU A 9 -3.05 2.56 -7.74
C LEU A 9 -4.57 2.76 -7.92
N PRO A 10 -5.41 2.54 -6.90
CA PRO A 10 -6.85 2.72 -7.04
C PRO A 10 -7.19 4.19 -7.31
N THR A 11 -8.04 4.44 -8.31
CA THR A 11 -8.49 5.79 -8.70
C THR A 11 -9.26 6.53 -7.61
N ASN A 12 -10.02 5.80 -6.78
CA ASN A 12 -10.59 6.36 -5.56
C ASN A 12 -9.70 5.98 -4.36
N ARG A 13 -9.19 7.02 -3.68
CA ARG A 13 -8.40 6.93 -2.44
C ARG A 13 -9.09 6.10 -1.35
N GLU A 14 -10.43 6.14 -1.26
CA GLU A 14 -11.20 5.37 -0.27
C GLU A 14 -11.13 3.86 -0.52
N ASN A 15 -10.97 3.44 -1.77
CA ASN A 15 -10.85 2.02 -2.12
C ASN A 15 -9.50 1.43 -1.71
N TYR A 16 -8.50 2.27 -1.46
CA TYR A 16 -7.16 1.83 -1.08
C TYR A 16 -7.18 0.97 0.21
N ILE A 17 -7.85 1.46 1.26
CA ILE A 17 -7.90 0.75 2.54
C ILE A 17 -8.62 -0.61 2.43
N HIS A 18 -9.67 -0.69 1.60
CA HIS A 18 -10.41 -1.91 1.35
C HIS A 18 -9.60 -2.96 0.57
N ARG A 19 -8.66 -2.52 -0.28
CA ARG A 19 -7.73 -3.42 -1.00
C ARG A 19 -6.68 -3.97 -0.05
N ILE A 20 -5.96 -3.11 0.66
CA ILE A 20 -4.87 -3.56 1.55
C ILE A 20 -5.40 -4.34 2.76
N GLY A 21 -6.62 -4.03 3.23
CA GLY A 21 -7.31 -4.76 4.30
C GLY A 21 -7.69 -6.20 3.99
N ARG A 22 -7.39 -6.70 2.78
CA ARG A 22 -7.47 -8.14 2.45
C ARG A 22 -6.33 -8.93 3.11
N GLY A 23 -5.18 -8.28 3.36
CA GLY A 23 -4.06 -8.79 4.15
C GLY A 23 -4.24 -8.52 5.65
N GLY A 24 -3.39 -9.12 6.49
CA GLY A 24 -3.26 -8.73 7.90
C GLY A 24 -4.53 -8.84 8.76
N ARG A 25 -5.44 -9.76 8.44
CA ARG A 25 -6.73 -9.90 9.16
C ARG A 25 -6.52 -10.41 10.59
N PHE A 26 -7.43 -10.00 11.49
CA PHE A 26 -7.43 -10.40 12.91
C PHE A 26 -6.15 -10.02 13.66
N GLY A 27 -5.63 -8.81 13.41
CA GLY A 27 -4.44 -8.28 14.09
C GLY A 27 -3.13 -8.93 13.63
N ARG A 28 -3.16 -9.79 12.61
CA ARG A 28 -1.94 -10.33 11.99
C ARG A 28 -1.25 -9.23 11.19
N LYS A 29 0.08 -9.27 11.13
CA LYS A 29 0.84 -8.40 10.24
C LYS A 29 0.57 -8.77 8.78
N GLY A 30 0.61 -7.76 7.91
CA GLY A 30 0.50 -7.92 6.46
C GLY A 30 1.25 -6.81 5.76
N VAL A 31 1.65 -7.06 4.53
CA VAL A 31 2.41 -6.14 3.68
C VAL A 31 1.55 -5.76 2.48
N ALA A 32 1.60 -4.49 2.10
CA ALA A 32 1.03 -4.01 0.84
C ALA A 32 2.14 -3.37 0.01
N ILE A 33 2.29 -3.82 -1.24
CA ILE A 33 3.24 -3.26 -2.21
C ILE A 33 2.43 -2.55 -3.29
N ASN A 34 2.81 -1.31 -3.60
CA ASN A 34 2.18 -0.52 -4.65
C ASN A 34 3.18 -0.36 -5.79
N PHE A 35 2.75 -0.71 -7.00
CA PHE A 35 3.41 -0.22 -8.20
C PHE A 35 2.76 1.10 -8.55
N ILE A 36 3.60 2.10 -8.80
CA ILE A 36 3.17 3.45 -9.15
C ILE A 36 4.02 3.93 -10.32
N THR A 37 3.40 4.73 -11.16
CA THR A 37 4.06 5.55 -12.16
C THR A 37 4.41 6.92 -11.57
N GLU A 38 5.22 7.71 -12.28
CA GLU A 38 5.61 9.05 -11.84
C GLU A 38 4.38 9.97 -11.64
N ASP A 39 3.39 9.86 -12.53
CA ASP A 39 2.16 10.65 -12.50
C ASP A 39 1.26 10.33 -11.30
N GLU A 40 1.40 9.13 -10.73
CA GLU A 40 0.60 8.66 -9.58
C GLU A 40 1.21 9.06 -8.23
N LYS A 41 2.41 9.65 -8.18
CA LYS A 41 3.04 10.10 -6.93
C LYS A 41 2.17 11.07 -6.14
N ARG A 42 1.42 11.94 -6.82
CA ARG A 42 0.49 12.87 -6.16
C ARG A 42 -0.66 12.12 -5.50
N SER A 43 -1.26 11.16 -6.20
CA SER A 43 -2.33 10.32 -5.69
C SER A 43 -1.89 9.48 -4.49
N LEU A 44 -0.64 8.98 -4.50
CA LEU A 44 -0.08 8.27 -3.36
C LEU A 44 0.05 9.18 -2.12
N ARG A 45 0.58 10.40 -2.29
CA ARG A 45 0.69 11.38 -1.20
C ARG A 45 -0.69 11.78 -0.63
N ASP A 46 -1.69 11.90 -1.49
CA ASP A 46 -3.08 12.16 -1.05
C ASP A 46 -3.61 11.02 -0.16
N ILE A 47 -3.26 9.76 -0.47
CA ILE A 47 -3.63 8.59 0.34
C ILE A 47 -2.90 8.63 1.69
N GLU A 48 -1.59 8.90 1.70
CA GLU A 48 -0.80 9.02 2.93
C GLU A 48 -1.37 10.10 3.86
N GLN A 49 -1.69 11.27 3.31
CA GLN A 49 -2.26 12.39 4.08
C GLN A 49 -3.66 12.08 4.59
N LEU A 50 -4.53 11.49 3.75
CA LEU A 50 -5.90 11.15 4.14
C LEU A 50 -5.93 10.19 5.32
N TYR A 51 -5.08 9.17 5.30
CA TYR A 51 -5.06 8.12 6.32
C TYR A 51 -4.00 8.34 7.40
N ASN A 52 -3.26 9.45 7.34
CA ASN A 52 -2.15 9.77 8.22
C ASN A 52 -1.18 8.58 8.40
N THR A 53 -0.77 8.02 7.26
CA THR A 53 0.12 6.85 7.17
C THR A 53 1.36 7.18 6.36
N GLN A 54 2.37 6.30 6.43
CA GLN A 54 3.59 6.40 5.66
C GLN A 54 3.69 5.19 4.73
N ILE A 55 3.94 5.44 3.45
CA ILE A 55 4.18 4.45 2.42
C ILE A 55 5.61 4.67 1.92
N GLU A 56 6.53 3.92 2.50
CA GLU A 56 7.95 4.03 2.20
C GLU A 56 8.31 3.38 0.86
N GLU A 57 9.38 3.88 0.23
CA GLU A 57 9.96 3.23 -0.94
C GLU A 57 10.46 1.83 -0.56
N MET A 58 10.17 0.85 -1.40
CA MET A 58 10.54 -0.54 -1.10
C MET A 58 12.07 -0.69 -1.08
N PRO A 59 12.67 -1.20 0.01
CA PRO A 59 14.11 -1.40 0.07
C PRO A 59 14.56 -2.52 -0.86
N ILE A 60 15.84 -2.51 -1.23
CA ILE A 60 16.43 -3.56 -2.08
C ILE A 60 16.36 -4.96 -1.44
N ASN A 61 16.43 -5.03 -0.11
CA ASN A 61 16.26 -6.25 0.65
C ASN A 61 14.83 -6.32 1.21
N VAL A 62 13.99 -7.12 0.57
CA VAL A 62 12.59 -7.34 0.95
C VAL A 62 12.44 -8.53 1.90
N ALA A 63 13.48 -9.36 2.07
CA ALA A 63 13.40 -10.61 2.82
C ALA A 63 13.10 -10.39 4.32
N ASP A 64 13.46 -9.22 4.87
CA ASP A 64 13.23 -8.89 6.28
C ASP A 64 11.83 -8.31 6.56
N LEU A 65 11.03 -8.02 5.52
CA LEU A 65 9.72 -7.37 5.61
C LEU A 65 8.54 -8.36 5.52
N ILE A 66 8.77 -9.61 5.11
CA ILE A 66 7.76 -10.65 4.88
C ILE A 66 7.88 -11.73 5.94
#